data_AF-A0A067DMN3-F1
#
_entry.id   AF-A0A067DMN3-F1
#
_cell.length_a   1.000
_cell.length_b   1.000
_cell.length_c   1.000
_cell.angle_alpha   90.00
_cell.angle_beta   90.00
_cell.angle_gamma   90.00
#
_symmetry.space_group_name_H-M   'P 1'
#
loop_
_entity.id
_entity.type
_entity.pdbx_description
1 polymer ?
#
loop_
_entity_poly.entity_id
_entity_poly.type
_entity_poly.pdbx_seq_one_letter_code
_entity_poly.pdbx_strand_id
1 'polypeptide(L)'
;MVMLGSKGRLDFLNSKPPANYIAGAGRGASSFTTRSDIGRTRTAPPSTIIGLPRPKPRDDDGEDDNDDDGNNGYQQNFDHFEGNDAGLFVNLEYDDEDKEADAVWESIDKLMDSRRKSRREARLEEEIKNYRYKNPTIREEFADLKGKLSTVKAKEWERIPEIGDYSRRNKRKRFDSFVPVPDSLLQKARQEQQHVIALDPSSRAAGGAESVVTDLTAVGEGRGKILTLKLDGISDSVTGLTVFDPSGYLTRMNDLKITTNSELRDILKARKIVRAVTKNSPKKPLGWIQAARLEELANEEAAARKLITKGCNMCPKNEDVWLEACRLARPDEAKSVVAKGVRQIPKSANKIRALRMALDEIPDSVRLWKALVEISSEEEARILLHRAVECCPLDVELWLALVRLETYGVARSVLNKARKKLPKERAIWIAAAKLEANGNTSMVGKIIERGIRALQGEEVVIDRDTWMKEAEVADRAGSVVTCVAIITNTIEIGVDEEDKKRTWVADVEECKKRGSIETARAIFSPACTVFLTKKNIWLKAAQLEKSYGCRESLIALLRKAVTYCPQAEVLWLMGAKEKWLAGDVPATRDILQEAYAAIPNSEEI
;
A
#
# COMPACT_ATOMS: atom_id res chain seq x y z
N MET A 1 -36.46 -7.85 -58.44
CA MET A 1 -36.27 -8.97 -59.39
C MET A 1 -35.33 -9.98 -58.75
N VAL A 2 -35.53 -11.26 -59.04
CA VAL A 2 -34.98 -12.48 -58.41
C VAL A 2 -33.48 -12.50 -58.05
N MET A 3 -33.15 -13.18 -56.94
CA MET A 3 -31.79 -13.55 -56.50
C MET A 3 -31.05 -14.42 -57.54
N LEU A 4 -29.79 -14.09 -57.84
CA LEU A 4 -28.85 -14.99 -58.51
C LEU A 4 -27.65 -15.26 -57.60
N GLY A 5 -27.59 -16.47 -57.03
CA GLY A 5 -26.49 -16.91 -56.18
C GLY A 5 -25.26 -17.29 -57.01
N SER A 6 -24.09 -16.85 -56.55
CA SER A 6 -22.80 -17.18 -57.17
C SER A 6 -22.48 -18.68 -57.03
N LYS A 7 -22.56 -19.41 -58.15
CA LYS A 7 -21.87 -20.70 -58.34
C LYS A 7 -20.50 -20.42 -58.96
N GLY A 8 -19.50 -21.23 -58.61
CA GLY A 8 -18.25 -21.31 -59.38
C GLY A 8 -16.93 -20.93 -58.69
N ARG A 9 -16.72 -21.25 -57.41
CA ARG A 9 -15.38 -21.13 -56.77
C ARG A 9 -14.52 -22.40 -56.85
N LEU A 10 -15.11 -23.58 -57.13
CA LEU A 10 -14.40 -24.87 -57.17
C LEU A 10 -14.46 -25.58 -58.53
N ASP A 11 -15.21 -25.05 -59.50
CA ASP A 11 -15.44 -25.72 -60.79
C ASP A 11 -14.14 -25.92 -61.60
N PHE A 12 -13.10 -25.13 -61.31
CA PHE A 12 -11.78 -25.23 -61.94
C PHE A 12 -11.06 -26.57 -61.68
N LEU A 13 -11.41 -27.30 -60.61
CA LEU A 13 -10.81 -28.61 -60.28
C LEU A 13 -11.27 -29.72 -61.23
N ASN A 14 -12.47 -29.59 -61.80
CA ASN A 14 -13.07 -30.57 -62.71
C ASN A 14 -12.86 -30.21 -64.19
N SER A 15 -12.41 -28.98 -64.49
CA SER A 15 -12.06 -28.56 -65.85
C SER A 15 -10.63 -28.96 -66.20
N LYS A 16 -10.41 -29.45 -67.42
CA LYS A 16 -9.06 -29.58 -67.98
C LYS A 16 -8.42 -28.18 -68.14
N PRO A 17 -7.10 -28.03 -67.92
CA PRO A 17 -6.43 -26.73 -68.08
C PRO A 17 -6.56 -26.21 -69.53
N PRO A 18 -6.63 -24.88 -69.74
CA PRO A 18 -6.73 -24.32 -71.09
C PRO A 18 -5.56 -24.70 -71.98
N ALA A 19 -5.83 -25.01 -73.25
CA ALA A 19 -4.78 -25.24 -74.23
C ALA A 19 -3.87 -24.00 -74.35
N ASN A 20 -2.56 -24.24 -74.47
CA ASN A 20 -1.49 -23.24 -74.50
C ASN A 20 -1.26 -22.44 -73.19
N TYR A 21 -1.90 -22.80 -72.06
CA TYR A 21 -1.52 -22.25 -70.76
C TYR A 21 -0.21 -22.87 -70.25
N ILE A 22 0.84 -22.05 -70.12
CA ILE A 22 2.12 -22.44 -69.52
C ILE A 22 2.06 -22.10 -68.03
N ALA A 23 2.19 -23.10 -67.14
CA ALA A 23 2.22 -22.87 -65.71
C ALA A 23 3.41 -21.97 -65.31
N GLY A 24 3.21 -21.06 -64.35
CA GLY A 24 4.15 -19.99 -64.03
C GLY A 24 3.98 -18.79 -64.94
N ALA A 25 4.43 -18.88 -66.20
CA ALA A 25 4.39 -17.78 -67.16
C ALA A 25 2.96 -17.25 -67.42
N GLY A 26 1.98 -18.14 -67.61
CA GLY A 26 0.56 -17.79 -67.80
C GLY A 26 -0.13 -17.22 -66.54
N ARG A 27 0.50 -17.33 -65.36
CA ARG A 27 0.08 -16.66 -64.12
C ARG A 27 0.70 -15.26 -63.98
N GLY A 28 1.61 -14.88 -64.87
CA GLY A 28 2.43 -13.67 -64.72
C GLY A 28 3.54 -13.81 -63.66
N ALA A 29 3.90 -15.04 -63.27
CA ALA A 29 4.97 -15.28 -62.32
C ALA A 29 6.33 -15.25 -63.04
N SER A 30 7.12 -14.19 -62.79
CA SER A 30 8.55 -14.14 -63.13
C SER A 30 9.37 -14.82 -62.03
N SER A 31 10.35 -15.63 -62.39
CA SER A 31 11.38 -16.07 -61.45
C SER A 31 12.19 -14.86 -60.95
N PHE A 32 12.59 -14.90 -59.68
CA PHE A 32 13.52 -13.92 -59.13
C PHE A 32 14.95 -14.36 -59.48
N THR A 33 15.67 -13.56 -60.25
CA THR A 33 17.07 -13.86 -60.59
C THR A 33 17.96 -13.57 -59.38
N THR A 34 18.28 -14.60 -58.60
CA THR A 34 19.32 -14.53 -57.56
C THR A 34 20.70 -14.40 -58.18
N ARG A 35 21.66 -13.94 -57.37
CA ARG A 35 23.04 -13.63 -57.77
C ARG A 35 23.82 -14.82 -58.36
N SER A 36 23.33 -16.04 -58.19
CA SER A 36 23.88 -17.27 -58.78
C SER A 36 23.56 -17.46 -60.27
N ASP A 37 22.55 -16.76 -60.80
CA ASP A 37 22.01 -16.95 -62.16
C ASP A 37 22.71 -16.06 -63.22
N ILE A 38 23.63 -15.19 -62.80
CA ILE A 38 24.33 -14.23 -63.67
C ILE A 38 25.77 -14.73 -63.93
N GLY A 39 25.90 -15.67 -64.87
CA GLY A 39 27.17 -16.28 -65.26
C GLY A 39 27.39 -16.35 -66.79
N ARG A 40 28.50 -15.76 -67.26
CA ARG A 40 29.04 -15.80 -68.64
C ARG A 40 28.19 -15.24 -69.80
N THR A 41 28.40 -13.94 -70.04
CA THR A 41 28.67 -13.33 -71.35
C THR A 41 27.75 -13.63 -72.55
N ARG A 42 26.82 -12.70 -72.83
CA ARG A 42 26.60 -12.15 -74.19
C ARG A 42 26.31 -10.65 -74.09
N THR A 43 26.77 -9.88 -75.09
CA THR A 43 26.91 -8.42 -75.06
C THR A 43 25.73 -7.68 -75.68
N ALA A 44 25.41 -6.48 -75.17
CA ALA A 44 24.58 -5.46 -75.82
C ALA A 44 25.09 -4.04 -75.49
N PRO A 45 24.99 -3.05 -76.40
CA PRO A 45 25.67 -1.75 -76.31
C PRO A 45 24.87 -0.66 -75.53
N PRO A 46 25.47 0.52 -75.22
CA PRO A 46 25.04 1.35 -74.09
C PRO A 46 24.19 2.59 -74.46
N SER A 47 23.50 3.15 -73.45
CA SER A 47 22.95 4.51 -73.48
C SER A 47 23.07 5.21 -72.11
N THR A 48 23.58 6.44 -72.13
CA THR A 48 24.02 7.29 -71.01
C THR A 48 22.87 8.06 -70.31
N ILE A 49 23.10 8.51 -69.05
CA ILE A 49 22.59 9.72 -68.31
C ILE A 49 22.45 9.34 -66.81
N ILE A 50 23.43 9.62 -65.92
CA ILE A 50 23.70 10.88 -65.15
C ILE A 50 22.58 11.26 -64.16
N GLY A 51 22.86 11.31 -62.84
CA GLY A 51 21.82 11.70 -61.85
C GLY A 51 22.07 11.85 -60.32
N LEU A 52 23.30 11.80 -59.77
CA LEU A 52 23.66 12.24 -58.38
C LEU A 52 22.89 11.65 -57.14
N PRO A 53 23.29 11.90 -55.86
CA PRO A 53 23.30 10.84 -54.84
C PRO A 53 22.23 10.93 -53.73
N ARG A 54 22.05 9.81 -52.99
CA ARG A 54 21.34 9.76 -51.69
C ARG A 54 22.20 9.08 -50.59
N PRO A 55 21.93 9.34 -49.29
CA PRO A 55 22.90 9.15 -48.21
C PRO A 55 22.74 7.85 -47.39
N LYS A 56 23.77 7.49 -46.63
CA LYS A 56 23.72 6.49 -45.54
C LYS A 56 22.86 6.99 -44.35
N PRO A 57 22.14 6.08 -43.69
CA PRO A 57 22.40 5.72 -42.29
C PRO A 57 22.76 4.22 -42.20
N ARG A 58 23.83 3.82 -41.51
CA ARG A 58 23.97 3.62 -40.05
C ARG A 58 23.30 2.34 -39.54
N ASP A 59 24.14 1.56 -38.88
CA ASP A 59 23.93 0.25 -38.30
C ASP A 59 23.04 0.35 -37.05
N ASP A 60 22.21 -0.67 -36.80
CA ASP A 60 21.67 -1.02 -35.49
C ASP A 60 21.43 -2.53 -35.45
N ASP A 61 21.91 -3.19 -34.40
CA ASP A 61 21.90 -4.64 -34.24
C ASP A 61 20.62 -5.10 -33.52
N GLY A 62 19.99 -6.20 -33.97
CA GLY A 62 18.83 -6.76 -33.27
C GLY A 62 18.23 -7.99 -33.96
N GLU A 63 18.37 -9.14 -33.30
CA GLU A 63 17.88 -10.45 -33.75
C GLU A 63 16.34 -10.50 -33.85
N ASP A 64 15.83 -11.16 -34.90
CA ASP A 64 14.50 -11.78 -34.91
C ASP A 64 14.58 -13.03 -35.82
N ASP A 65 14.43 -14.22 -35.23
CA ASP A 65 14.41 -15.49 -35.95
C ASP A 65 13.18 -15.60 -36.87
N ASN A 66 13.33 -16.12 -38.10
CA ASN A 66 12.37 -17.00 -38.83
C ASN A 66 12.77 -17.16 -40.32
N ASP A 67 13.85 -17.89 -40.61
CA ASP A 67 14.16 -18.35 -41.98
C ASP A 67 13.66 -19.80 -42.18
N ASP A 68 12.37 -19.97 -42.48
CA ASP A 68 11.81 -21.20 -43.07
C ASP A 68 11.46 -20.96 -44.53
N ASP A 69 12.43 -21.16 -45.43
CA ASP A 69 12.21 -21.09 -46.89
C ASP A 69 13.02 -22.16 -47.66
N GLY A 70 12.43 -23.35 -47.78
CA GLY A 70 12.21 -23.89 -49.13
C GLY A 70 13.31 -24.67 -49.88
N ASN A 71 14.33 -25.26 -49.25
CA ASN A 71 15.37 -26.05 -49.97
C ASN A 71 15.37 -27.58 -49.70
N ASN A 72 14.22 -28.25 -49.79
CA ASN A 72 14.13 -29.71 -49.51
C ASN A 72 14.21 -30.63 -50.75
N GLY A 73 14.43 -30.09 -51.95
CA GLY A 73 14.45 -30.88 -53.20
C GLY A 73 15.75 -31.64 -53.50
N TYR A 74 16.89 -31.11 -53.04
CA TYR A 74 18.23 -31.62 -53.40
C TYR A 74 18.92 -32.45 -52.32
N GLN A 75 18.41 -32.46 -51.09
CA GLN A 75 19.04 -33.13 -49.94
C GLN A 75 18.50 -34.54 -49.64
N GLN A 76 17.41 -34.99 -50.27
CA GLN A 76 16.90 -36.36 -50.07
C GLN A 76 17.56 -37.40 -50.99
N ASN A 77 18.11 -36.99 -52.13
CA ASN A 77 18.73 -37.89 -53.13
C ASN A 77 20.26 -37.85 -53.11
N PHE A 78 20.85 -37.12 -52.15
CA PHE A 78 22.29 -36.93 -52.00
C PHE A 78 22.76 -37.61 -50.72
N ASP A 79 23.44 -38.74 -50.86
CA ASP A 79 24.24 -39.32 -49.80
C ASP A 79 25.62 -38.65 -49.74
N HIS A 80 26.19 -38.54 -48.54
CA HIS A 80 27.49 -37.90 -48.34
C HIS A 80 28.67 -38.80 -48.77
N PHE A 81 28.49 -40.11 -48.89
CA PHE A 81 29.53 -41.03 -49.34
C PHE A 81 29.41 -41.34 -50.84
N GLU A 82 28.23 -41.75 -51.30
CA GLU A 82 28.00 -42.16 -52.70
C GLU A 82 27.62 -40.98 -53.62
N GLY A 83 27.28 -39.82 -53.06
CA GLY A 83 26.88 -38.64 -53.80
C GLY A 83 25.42 -38.69 -54.21
N ASN A 84 25.12 -38.25 -55.43
CA ASN A 84 23.73 -38.15 -55.90
C ASN A 84 23.31 -39.48 -56.57
N ASP A 85 22.30 -40.16 -56.03
CA ASP A 85 21.84 -41.54 -56.40
C ASP A 85 21.17 -41.65 -57.79
N ALA A 86 21.46 -40.70 -58.69
CA ALA A 86 20.98 -40.71 -60.07
C ALA A 86 22.08 -41.29 -60.98
N GLY A 87 21.94 -42.58 -61.33
CA GLY A 87 22.88 -43.28 -62.22
C GLY A 87 23.17 -42.53 -63.51
N LEU A 88 24.34 -41.87 -63.56
CA LEU A 88 24.71 -40.87 -64.58
C LEU A 88 24.73 -41.44 -66.00
N PHE A 89 24.97 -42.74 -66.16
CA PHE A 89 25.18 -43.41 -67.45
C PHE A 89 23.91 -44.03 -68.04
N VAL A 90 22.77 -44.01 -67.34
CA VAL A 90 21.51 -44.67 -67.76
C VAL A 90 20.88 -44.04 -69.04
N ASN A 91 21.28 -42.82 -69.40
CA ASN A 91 20.74 -42.09 -70.56
C ASN A 91 21.67 -42.11 -71.80
N LEU A 92 22.76 -42.88 -71.80
CA LEU A 92 23.60 -43.09 -72.98
C LEU A 92 23.05 -44.27 -73.80
N GLU A 93 23.39 -44.31 -75.09
CA GLU A 93 23.12 -45.48 -75.94
C GLU A 93 23.93 -46.67 -75.38
N TYR A 94 23.30 -47.84 -75.29
CA TYR A 94 23.83 -49.04 -74.64
C TYR A 94 23.79 -50.18 -75.65
N ASP A 95 24.95 -50.51 -76.19
CA ASP A 95 25.08 -51.44 -77.31
C ASP A 95 25.31 -52.89 -76.81
N ASP A 96 25.22 -53.87 -77.72
CA ASP A 96 25.46 -55.27 -77.36
C ASP A 96 26.90 -55.52 -76.85
N GLU A 97 27.88 -54.68 -77.23
CA GLU A 97 29.25 -54.72 -76.69
C GLU A 97 29.31 -54.28 -75.22
N ASP A 98 28.57 -53.23 -74.81
CA ASP A 98 28.49 -52.79 -73.41
C ASP A 98 27.86 -53.87 -72.54
N LYS A 99 26.85 -54.56 -73.07
CA LYS A 99 26.16 -55.67 -72.41
C LYS A 99 27.05 -56.89 -72.22
N GLU A 100 27.90 -57.22 -73.18
CA GLU A 100 28.92 -58.26 -73.03
C GLU A 100 29.99 -57.85 -72.00
N ALA A 101 30.42 -56.59 -72.01
CA ALA A 101 31.37 -56.04 -71.04
C ALA A 101 30.81 -56.10 -69.60
N ASP A 102 29.59 -55.62 -69.38
CA ASP A 102 28.90 -55.67 -68.09
C ASP A 102 28.71 -57.11 -67.61
N ALA A 103 28.34 -58.05 -68.49
CA ALA A 103 28.24 -59.47 -68.14
C ALA A 103 29.59 -60.07 -67.70
N VAL A 104 30.70 -59.65 -68.33
CA VAL A 104 32.06 -60.04 -67.90
C VAL A 104 32.41 -59.42 -66.55
N TRP A 105 32.19 -58.12 -66.35
CA TRP A 105 32.47 -57.45 -65.06
C TRP A 105 31.63 -58.02 -63.91
N GLU A 106 30.33 -58.21 -64.12
CA GLU A 106 29.42 -58.83 -63.15
C GLU A 106 29.86 -60.28 -62.83
N SER A 107 30.40 -61.03 -63.80
CA SER A 107 30.97 -62.35 -63.56
C SER A 107 32.24 -62.32 -62.70
N ILE A 108 33.10 -61.30 -62.88
CA ILE A 108 34.30 -61.06 -62.08
C ILE A 108 33.90 -60.71 -60.64
N ASP A 109 32.94 -59.82 -60.44
CA ASP A 109 32.45 -59.44 -59.12
C ASP A 109 31.78 -60.63 -58.40
N LYS A 110 30.93 -61.39 -59.10
CA LYS A 110 30.36 -62.65 -58.58
C LYS A 110 31.45 -63.65 -58.17
N LEU A 111 32.56 -63.73 -58.90
CA LEU A 111 33.70 -64.60 -58.58
C LEU A 111 34.50 -64.06 -57.38
N MET A 112 34.72 -62.76 -57.28
CA MET A 112 35.38 -62.13 -56.14
C MET A 112 34.59 -62.32 -54.85
N ASP A 113 33.27 -62.17 -54.92
CA ASP A 113 32.34 -62.41 -53.82
C ASP A 113 32.25 -63.89 -53.41
N SER A 114 32.34 -64.82 -54.37
CA SER A 114 32.18 -66.27 -54.14
C SER A 114 33.01 -66.81 -52.96
N ARG A 115 34.19 -66.22 -52.72
CA ARG A 115 35.14 -66.58 -51.66
C ARG A 115 34.54 -66.52 -50.25
N ARG A 116 33.53 -65.67 -50.02
CA ARG A 116 32.83 -65.53 -48.72
C ARG A 116 31.31 -65.51 -48.82
N LYS A 117 30.75 -65.47 -50.04
CA LYS A 117 29.33 -65.32 -50.37
C LYS A 117 28.40 -66.09 -49.42
N SER A 118 28.45 -67.43 -49.41
CA SER A 118 27.58 -68.26 -48.56
C SER A 118 27.62 -67.92 -47.06
N ARG A 119 28.79 -67.60 -46.48
CA ARG A 119 28.88 -67.26 -45.03
C ARG A 119 28.44 -65.83 -44.74
N ARG A 120 28.67 -64.91 -45.69
CA ARG A 120 28.24 -63.50 -45.58
C ARG A 120 26.72 -63.43 -45.72
N GLU A 121 26.15 -64.07 -46.73
CA GLU A 121 24.71 -64.12 -46.99
C GLU A 121 23.96 -64.79 -45.84
N ALA A 122 24.40 -65.97 -45.37
CA ALA A 122 23.75 -66.64 -44.24
C ALA A 122 23.74 -65.76 -42.96
N ARG A 123 24.86 -65.09 -42.64
CA ARG A 123 24.91 -64.15 -41.50
C ARG A 123 23.99 -62.95 -41.72
N LEU A 124 24.01 -62.36 -42.91
CA LEU A 124 23.23 -61.18 -43.25
C LEU A 124 21.73 -61.51 -43.24
N GLU A 125 21.33 -62.69 -43.69
CA GLU A 125 19.96 -63.21 -43.59
C GLU A 125 19.54 -63.45 -42.13
N GLU A 126 20.39 -64.10 -41.31
CA GLU A 126 20.14 -64.25 -39.86
C GLU A 126 20.05 -62.89 -39.15
N GLU A 127 20.88 -61.92 -39.52
CA GLU A 127 20.90 -60.57 -38.96
C GLU A 127 19.67 -59.77 -39.37
N ILE A 128 19.27 -59.76 -40.65
CA ILE A 128 18.00 -59.17 -41.11
C ILE A 128 16.81 -59.84 -40.42
N LYS A 129 16.81 -61.17 -40.29
CA LYS A 129 15.72 -61.92 -39.64
C LYS A 129 15.61 -61.59 -38.16
N ASN A 130 16.73 -61.53 -37.44
CA ASN A 130 16.78 -61.11 -36.04
C ASN A 130 16.43 -59.62 -35.87
N TYR A 131 16.83 -58.76 -36.81
CA TYR A 131 16.49 -57.35 -36.81
C TYR A 131 14.99 -57.14 -37.01
N ARG A 132 14.38 -57.78 -38.02
CA ARG A 132 12.92 -57.73 -38.25
C ARG A 132 12.11 -58.38 -37.13
N TYR A 133 12.65 -59.39 -36.44
CA TYR A 133 12.00 -59.97 -35.27
C TYR A 133 11.99 -59.01 -34.08
N LYS A 134 13.05 -58.23 -33.88
CA LYS A 134 13.16 -57.23 -32.79
C LYS A 134 12.42 -55.92 -33.13
N ASN A 135 12.54 -55.49 -34.38
CA ASN A 135 12.02 -54.26 -34.94
C ASN A 135 11.18 -54.59 -36.19
N PRO A 136 10.00 -55.21 -36.04
CA PRO A 136 9.09 -55.41 -37.16
C PRO A 136 8.69 -54.05 -37.75
N THR A 137 8.51 -53.97 -39.06
CA THR A 137 7.97 -52.74 -39.64
C THR A 137 6.50 -52.57 -39.23
N ILE A 138 6.01 -51.33 -39.11
CA ILE A 138 4.61 -51.04 -38.77
C ILE A 138 3.63 -51.84 -39.66
N ARG A 139 3.98 -52.06 -40.94
CA ARG A 139 3.16 -52.87 -41.87
C ARG A 139 3.14 -54.36 -41.53
N GLU A 140 4.23 -54.90 -40.97
CA GLU A 140 4.32 -56.28 -40.48
C GLU A 140 3.62 -56.43 -39.12
N GLU A 141 3.74 -55.46 -38.20
CA GLU A 141 3.02 -55.42 -36.92
C GLU A 141 1.49 -55.48 -37.12
N PHE A 142 0.98 -54.71 -38.08
CA PHE A 142 -0.46 -54.69 -38.43
C PHE A 142 -0.84 -55.71 -39.50
N ALA A 143 0.05 -56.61 -39.94
CA ALA A 143 -0.24 -57.56 -41.02
C ALA A 143 -1.34 -58.57 -40.64
N ASP A 144 -1.33 -59.05 -39.39
CA ASP A 144 -2.34 -60.00 -38.90
C ASP A 144 -3.72 -59.32 -38.75
N LEU A 145 -3.75 -58.07 -38.26
CA LEU A 145 -4.94 -57.23 -38.12
C LEU A 145 -5.51 -56.86 -39.49
N LYS A 146 -4.66 -56.52 -40.47
CA LYS A 146 -5.06 -56.31 -41.87
C LYS A 146 -5.58 -57.61 -42.51
N GLY A 147 -4.99 -58.75 -42.18
CA GLY A 147 -5.50 -60.07 -42.58
C GLY A 147 -6.89 -60.35 -42.02
N LYS A 148 -7.09 -60.14 -40.70
CA LYS A 148 -8.39 -60.26 -40.02
C LYS A 148 -9.45 -59.33 -40.61
N LEU A 149 -9.04 -58.13 -41.07
CA LEU A 149 -9.92 -57.14 -41.70
C LEU A 149 -10.64 -57.65 -42.96
N SER A 150 -10.11 -58.69 -43.64
CA SER A 150 -10.77 -59.35 -44.77
C SER A 150 -12.09 -60.06 -44.42
N THR A 151 -12.33 -60.34 -43.12
CA THR A 151 -13.56 -60.97 -42.63
C THR A 151 -14.75 -60.00 -42.56
N VAL A 152 -14.49 -58.69 -42.59
CA VAL A 152 -15.49 -57.62 -42.52
C VAL A 152 -16.20 -57.48 -43.87
N LYS A 153 -17.53 -57.53 -43.89
CA LYS A 153 -18.32 -57.49 -45.13
C LYS A 153 -18.44 -56.06 -45.66
N ALA A 154 -18.59 -55.89 -46.97
CA ALA A 154 -18.76 -54.56 -47.60
C ALA A 154 -19.89 -53.72 -46.96
N LYS A 155 -20.99 -54.35 -46.53
CA LYS A 155 -22.10 -53.68 -45.82
C LYS A 155 -21.76 -53.16 -44.42
N GLU A 156 -20.70 -53.67 -43.80
CA GLU A 156 -20.19 -53.20 -42.51
C GLU A 156 -19.23 -52.03 -42.73
N TRP A 157 -18.44 -52.05 -43.81
CA TRP A 157 -17.65 -50.91 -44.28
C TRP A 157 -18.51 -49.67 -44.60
N GLU A 158 -19.63 -49.85 -45.29
CA GLU A 158 -20.61 -48.78 -45.56
C GLU A 158 -21.30 -48.22 -44.30
N ARG A 159 -21.16 -48.90 -43.15
CA ARG A 159 -21.81 -48.55 -41.87
C ARG A 159 -20.84 -48.01 -40.82
N ILE A 160 -19.58 -47.80 -41.16
CA ILE A 160 -18.62 -47.15 -40.26
C ILE A 160 -19.12 -45.71 -39.99
N PRO A 161 -19.44 -45.34 -38.74
CA PRO A 161 -19.91 -43.99 -38.44
C PRO A 161 -18.81 -42.96 -38.68
N GLU A 162 -19.15 -41.83 -39.29
CA GLU A 162 -18.26 -40.67 -39.32
C GLU A 162 -18.00 -40.15 -37.90
N ILE A 163 -16.85 -39.49 -37.69
CA ILE A 163 -16.38 -39.10 -36.37
C ILE A 163 -17.26 -37.98 -35.76
N GLY A 164 -18.16 -38.34 -34.84
CA GLY A 164 -18.89 -37.38 -34.02
C GLY A 164 -17.96 -36.61 -33.08
N ASP A 165 -18.27 -35.34 -32.76
CA ASP A 165 -17.51 -34.56 -31.76
C ASP A 165 -17.86 -35.00 -30.32
N TYR A 166 -17.39 -36.20 -29.95
CA TYR A 166 -17.51 -36.76 -28.60
C TYR A 166 -16.87 -35.87 -27.52
N SER A 167 -15.92 -34.99 -27.92
CA SER A 167 -15.21 -34.09 -27.01
C SER A 167 -15.93 -32.77 -26.74
N ARG A 168 -16.99 -32.45 -27.49
CA ARG A 168 -17.66 -31.13 -27.54
C ARG A 168 -16.69 -29.96 -27.79
N ARG A 169 -15.51 -30.20 -28.38
CA ARG A 169 -14.44 -29.20 -28.52
C ARG A 169 -14.83 -28.06 -29.45
N ASN A 170 -15.64 -28.31 -30.49
CA ASN A 170 -16.18 -27.25 -31.32
C ASN A 170 -17.21 -26.38 -30.57
N LYS A 171 -18.00 -26.96 -29.65
CA LYS A 171 -18.93 -26.20 -28.80
C LYS A 171 -18.23 -25.42 -27.67
N ARG A 172 -16.93 -25.65 -27.47
CA ARG A 172 -16.06 -24.94 -26.52
C ARG A 172 -15.26 -23.78 -27.13
N LYS A 173 -15.42 -23.48 -28.43
CA LYS A 173 -14.91 -22.22 -29.01
C LYS A 173 -15.65 -21.05 -28.36
N ARG A 174 -15.03 -20.45 -27.35
CA ARG A 174 -15.52 -19.24 -26.68
C ARG A 174 -15.40 -18.06 -27.65
N PHE A 175 -16.31 -17.11 -27.52
CA PHE A 175 -16.11 -15.77 -28.07
C PHE A 175 -15.18 -15.02 -27.13
N ASP A 176 -14.01 -14.62 -27.63
CA ASP A 176 -13.07 -13.80 -26.86
C ASP A 176 -13.50 -12.33 -26.90
N SER A 177 -14.34 -11.94 -25.94
CA SER A 177 -14.64 -10.53 -25.65
C SER A 177 -13.68 -10.03 -24.57
N PHE A 178 -12.63 -9.30 -24.97
CA PHE A 178 -11.73 -8.64 -24.02
C PHE A 178 -12.41 -7.43 -23.39
N VAL A 179 -12.79 -7.56 -22.11
CA VAL A 179 -13.24 -6.45 -21.27
C VAL A 179 -12.14 -6.15 -20.26
N PRO A 180 -11.80 -4.87 -19.98
CA PRO A 180 -10.88 -4.51 -18.91
C PRO A 180 -11.31 -5.15 -17.58
N VAL A 181 -10.39 -5.82 -16.90
CA VAL A 181 -10.65 -6.49 -15.63
C VAL A 181 -10.86 -5.43 -14.54
N PRO A 182 -11.95 -5.47 -13.75
CA PRO A 182 -12.13 -4.56 -12.61
C PRO A 182 -11.13 -4.88 -11.49
N ASP A 183 -10.58 -3.84 -10.86
CA ASP A 183 -9.53 -3.95 -9.83
C ASP A 183 -9.92 -4.83 -8.61
N SER A 184 -11.22 -5.02 -8.36
CA SER A 184 -11.73 -5.95 -7.34
C SER A 184 -11.29 -7.39 -7.58
N LEU A 185 -11.13 -7.82 -8.84
CA LEU A 185 -10.59 -9.15 -9.18
C LEU A 185 -9.08 -9.22 -8.97
N LEU A 186 -8.33 -8.14 -9.15
CA LEU A 186 -6.90 -8.11 -8.79
C LEU A 186 -6.71 -8.21 -7.28
N GLN A 187 -7.56 -7.51 -6.51
CA GLN A 187 -7.55 -7.58 -5.05
C GLN A 187 -7.97 -8.97 -4.52
N LYS A 188 -8.95 -9.62 -5.15
CA LYS A 188 -9.35 -10.99 -4.81
C LYS A 188 -8.33 -12.04 -5.25
N ALA A 189 -7.75 -11.92 -6.44
CA ALA A 189 -6.68 -12.82 -6.90
C ALA A 189 -5.43 -12.72 -6.01
N ARG A 190 -5.13 -11.52 -5.46
CA ARG A 190 -4.08 -11.31 -4.46
C ARG A 190 -4.38 -12.03 -3.14
N GLN A 191 -5.65 -12.13 -2.74
CA GLN A 191 -6.08 -12.90 -1.56
C GLN A 191 -6.11 -14.41 -1.84
N GLU A 192 -6.55 -14.85 -3.02
CA GLU A 192 -6.56 -16.28 -3.39
C GLU A 192 -5.13 -16.82 -3.53
N GLN A 193 -4.19 -16.08 -4.13
CA GLN A 193 -2.77 -16.46 -4.16
C GLN A 193 -2.10 -16.48 -2.77
N GLN A 194 -2.69 -15.86 -1.74
CA GLN A 194 -2.23 -15.98 -0.35
C GLN A 194 -2.73 -17.27 0.33
N HIS A 195 -3.74 -17.96 -0.22
CA HIS A 195 -4.36 -19.13 0.41
C HIS A 195 -4.07 -20.48 -0.29
N VAL A 196 -3.39 -20.51 -1.44
CA VAL A 196 -3.06 -21.78 -2.15
C VAL A 196 -1.63 -22.25 -1.88
N ILE A 197 -1.29 -22.46 -0.60
CA ILE A 197 -0.24 -23.41 -0.17
C ILE A 197 -0.75 -24.20 1.06
N ALA A 198 -1.91 -24.85 0.89
CA ALA A 198 -2.49 -25.78 1.86
C ALA A 198 -3.36 -26.82 1.14
N LEU A 199 -2.71 -27.76 0.43
CA LEU A 199 -3.37 -28.99 0.01
C LEU A 199 -3.35 -29.98 1.18
N ASP A 200 -4.51 -30.21 1.78
CA ASP A 200 -4.71 -31.16 2.88
C ASP A 200 -4.48 -32.62 2.41
N PRO A 201 -3.53 -33.37 3.00
CA PRO A 201 -3.28 -34.78 2.67
C PRO A 201 -4.43 -35.74 3.04
N SER A 202 -5.40 -35.31 3.85
CA SER A 202 -6.42 -36.18 4.46
C SER A 202 -7.50 -36.70 3.49
N SER A 203 -7.55 -36.21 2.25
CA SER A 203 -8.64 -36.45 1.29
C SER A 203 -8.51 -37.73 0.42
N ARG A 204 -7.54 -38.64 0.69
CA ARG A 204 -7.31 -39.87 -0.11
C ARG A 204 -7.80 -41.18 0.54
N ALA A 205 -8.61 -41.11 1.60
CA ALA A 205 -9.06 -42.29 2.36
C ALA A 205 -10.57 -42.62 2.15
N ALA A 206 -11.00 -42.85 0.91
CA ALA A 206 -12.34 -43.40 0.60
C ALA A 206 -12.36 -44.14 -0.74
N GLY A 207 -12.31 -45.47 -0.71
CA GLY A 207 -12.38 -46.33 -1.90
C GLY A 207 -11.72 -47.68 -1.71
N GLY A 208 -12.42 -48.62 -1.07
CA GLY A 208 -11.89 -49.96 -0.80
C GLY A 208 -12.08 -50.94 -1.96
N ALA A 209 -11.18 -51.90 -2.06
CA ALA A 209 -11.37 -53.19 -2.72
C ALA A 209 -10.53 -54.24 -1.97
N GLU A 210 -11.13 -55.41 -1.69
CA GLU A 210 -10.48 -56.44 -0.89
C GLU A 210 -9.33 -57.13 -1.64
N SER A 211 -8.18 -57.24 -0.99
CA SER A 211 -7.18 -58.25 -1.31
C SER A 211 -6.39 -58.60 -0.05
N VAL A 212 -6.38 -59.87 0.33
CA VAL A 212 -5.56 -60.36 1.46
C VAL A 212 -4.12 -60.45 0.98
N VAL A 213 -3.41 -59.34 1.06
CA VAL A 213 -1.96 -59.28 0.92
C VAL A 213 -1.40 -58.85 2.28
N THR A 214 -0.50 -59.64 2.85
CA THR A 214 0.12 -59.33 4.15
C THR A 214 0.95 -58.06 4.01
N ASP A 215 0.43 -56.97 4.56
CA ASP A 215 0.95 -55.63 4.30
C ASP A 215 2.28 -55.37 5.05
N LEU A 216 3.37 -55.78 4.40
CA LEU A 216 4.73 -55.58 4.88
C LEU A 216 5.08 -54.08 5.03
N THR A 217 4.35 -53.19 4.35
CA THR A 217 4.48 -51.75 4.54
C THR A 217 3.98 -51.30 5.91
N ALA A 218 2.80 -51.75 6.37
CA ALA A 218 2.32 -51.50 7.74
C ALA A 218 3.28 -52.04 8.82
N VAL A 219 3.92 -53.20 8.59
CA VAL A 219 4.94 -53.75 9.51
C VAL A 219 6.23 -52.92 9.46
N GLY A 220 6.62 -52.44 8.28
CA GLY A 220 7.75 -51.52 8.08
C GLY A 220 7.54 -50.18 8.77
N GLU A 221 6.36 -49.58 8.61
CA GLU A 221 5.95 -48.36 9.31
C GLU A 221 5.86 -48.55 10.82
N GLY A 222 5.31 -49.68 11.29
CA GLY A 222 5.25 -50.00 12.71
C GLY A 222 6.66 -50.11 13.32
N ARG A 223 7.59 -50.78 12.64
CA ARG A 223 9.00 -50.83 13.03
C ARG A 223 9.69 -49.46 12.93
N GLY A 224 9.37 -48.68 11.91
CA GLY A 224 9.85 -47.30 11.75
C GLY A 224 9.43 -46.40 12.91
N LYS A 225 8.15 -46.43 13.29
CA LYS A 225 7.60 -45.69 14.45
C LYS A 225 8.21 -46.14 15.78
N ILE A 226 8.48 -47.44 15.95
CA ILE A 226 9.20 -47.96 17.14
C ILE A 226 10.67 -47.53 17.14
N LEU A 227 11.31 -47.44 15.97
CA LEU A 227 12.69 -46.96 15.84
C LEU A 227 12.77 -45.45 16.11
N THR A 228 11.86 -44.63 15.58
CA THR A 228 11.81 -43.19 15.90
C THR A 228 11.56 -42.99 17.38
N LEU A 229 10.60 -43.69 18.02
CA LEU A 229 10.40 -43.59 19.47
C LEU A 229 11.65 -43.96 20.31
N LYS A 230 12.46 -44.93 19.84
CA LYS A 230 13.74 -45.25 20.49
C LYS A 230 14.81 -44.19 20.23
N LEU A 231 14.85 -43.61 19.03
CA LEU A 231 15.77 -42.52 18.69
C LEU A 231 15.39 -41.22 19.41
N ASP A 232 14.10 -40.92 19.56
CA ASP A 232 13.57 -39.78 20.31
C ASP A 232 13.92 -39.92 21.80
N GLY A 233 13.73 -41.10 22.40
CA GLY A 233 14.16 -41.37 23.79
C GLY A 233 15.68 -41.27 24.00
N ILE A 234 16.49 -41.47 22.96
CA ILE A 234 17.94 -41.19 22.98
C ILE A 234 18.19 -39.70 22.74
N SER A 235 17.43 -39.05 21.86
CA SER A 235 17.55 -37.63 21.50
C SER A 235 17.17 -36.70 22.65
N ASP A 236 16.19 -37.05 23.48
CA ASP A 236 15.83 -36.34 24.71
C ASP A 236 16.99 -36.33 25.73
N SER A 237 17.92 -37.29 25.63
CA SER A 237 19.14 -37.30 26.44
C SER A 237 20.27 -36.43 25.85
N VAL A 238 20.13 -35.94 24.61
CA VAL A 238 21.12 -35.10 23.92
C VAL A 238 20.73 -33.63 24.03
N THR A 239 21.14 -32.99 25.12
CA THR A 239 20.97 -31.54 25.28
C THR A 239 21.93 -30.77 24.35
N GLY A 240 21.41 -29.77 23.64
CA GLY A 240 22.19 -28.93 22.71
C GLY A 240 21.74 -28.99 21.24
N LEU A 241 20.77 -29.81 20.87
CA LEU A 241 20.17 -29.80 19.53
C LEU A 241 19.35 -28.51 19.30
N THR A 242 19.74 -27.71 18.31
CA THR A 242 19.06 -26.45 17.95
C THR A 242 18.00 -26.67 16.88
N VAL A 243 16.82 -27.14 17.28
CA VAL A 243 15.64 -27.20 16.39
C VAL A 243 15.14 -25.77 16.16
N PHE A 244 15.19 -25.31 14.90
CA PHE A 244 14.56 -24.04 14.52
C PHE A 244 13.07 -24.28 14.22
N ASP A 245 12.17 -23.55 14.89
CA ASP A 245 10.74 -23.56 14.57
C ASP A 245 10.47 -22.99 13.16
N PRO A 246 10.05 -23.81 12.18
CA PRO A 246 9.84 -23.33 10.82
C PRO A 246 8.73 -22.29 10.73
N SER A 247 7.71 -22.37 11.60
CA SER A 247 6.59 -21.42 11.61
C SER A 247 7.03 -20.05 12.14
N GLY A 248 7.79 -20.02 13.23
CA GLY A 248 8.45 -18.82 13.74
C GLY A 248 9.51 -18.25 12.77
N TYR A 249 10.21 -19.08 11.99
CA TYR A 249 11.13 -18.60 10.95
C TYR A 249 10.39 -17.87 9.84
N LEU A 250 9.37 -18.52 9.28
CA LEU A 250 8.57 -17.98 8.17
C LEU A 250 7.79 -16.72 8.61
N THR A 251 7.29 -16.68 9.84
CA THR A 251 6.69 -15.47 10.41
C THR A 251 7.69 -14.31 10.46
N ARG A 252 8.88 -14.53 11.04
CA ARG A 252 9.94 -13.51 11.08
C ARG A 252 10.44 -13.11 9.69
N MET A 253 10.45 -14.03 8.72
CA MET A 253 10.78 -13.73 7.32
C MET A 253 9.70 -12.89 6.62
N ASN A 254 8.42 -13.08 6.96
CA ASN A 254 7.32 -12.28 6.43
C ASN A 254 7.25 -10.88 7.08
N ASP A 255 7.67 -10.75 8.35
CA ASP A 255 7.82 -9.46 9.04
C ASP A 255 8.94 -8.59 8.43
N LEU A 256 9.98 -9.22 7.86
CA LEU A 256 10.94 -8.54 7.00
C LEU A 256 10.23 -8.13 5.71
N LYS A 257 9.98 -6.82 5.56
CA LYS A 257 9.46 -6.24 4.31
C LYS A 257 10.45 -6.45 3.15
N ILE A 258 10.34 -7.59 2.48
CA ILE A 258 11.03 -7.84 1.22
C ILE A 258 10.45 -6.87 0.19
N THR A 259 11.28 -5.94 -0.28
CA THR A 259 10.89 -5.03 -1.36
C THR A 259 10.54 -5.84 -2.60
N THR A 260 9.41 -5.52 -3.23
CA THR A 260 8.94 -6.33 -4.38
C THR A 260 9.94 -6.26 -5.53
N ASN A 261 9.98 -7.29 -6.40
CA ASN A 261 10.87 -7.27 -7.58
C ASN A 261 10.63 -6.06 -8.51
N SER A 262 9.42 -5.48 -8.47
CA SER A 262 9.07 -4.18 -9.05
C SER A 262 9.78 -3.01 -8.35
N GLU A 263 9.70 -2.91 -7.03
CA GLU A 263 10.41 -1.90 -6.24
C GLU A 263 11.92 -1.98 -6.44
N LEU A 264 12.51 -3.18 -6.49
CA LEU A 264 13.95 -3.35 -6.78
C LEU A 264 14.33 -2.78 -8.16
N ARG A 265 13.51 -3.00 -9.20
CA ARG A 265 13.74 -2.43 -10.53
C ARG A 265 13.68 -0.90 -10.51
N ASP A 266 12.74 -0.32 -9.78
CA ASP A 266 12.58 1.14 -9.71
C ASP A 266 13.59 1.81 -8.78
N ILE A 267 14.02 1.15 -7.69
CA ILE A 267 15.19 1.53 -6.88
C ILE A 267 16.45 1.56 -7.74
N LEU A 268 16.68 0.58 -8.62
CA LEU A 268 17.83 0.58 -9.54
C LEU A 268 17.78 1.70 -10.58
N LYS A 269 16.59 2.01 -11.15
CA LYS A 269 16.41 3.18 -12.02
C LYS A 269 16.68 4.49 -11.26
N ALA A 270 16.13 4.62 -10.06
CA ALA A 270 16.30 5.81 -9.23
C ALA A 270 17.76 5.98 -8.77
N ARG A 271 18.49 4.89 -8.45
CA ARG A 271 19.95 4.89 -8.26
C ARG A 271 20.68 5.45 -9.49
N LYS A 272 20.31 5.04 -10.71
CA LYS A 272 20.91 5.57 -11.96
C LYS A 272 20.66 7.08 -12.11
N ILE A 273 19.42 7.53 -11.88
CA ILE A 273 19.04 8.96 -11.93
C ILE A 273 19.82 9.77 -10.89
N VAL A 274 19.81 9.35 -9.62
CA VAL A 274 20.45 10.12 -8.54
C VAL A 274 21.98 10.10 -8.64
N ARG A 275 22.59 9.03 -9.16
CA ARG A 275 24.02 9.02 -9.54
C ARG A 275 24.33 10.01 -10.67
N ALA A 276 23.42 10.20 -11.63
CA ALA A 276 23.59 11.23 -12.65
C ALA A 276 23.43 12.65 -12.07
N VAL A 277 22.43 12.87 -11.20
CA VAL A 277 22.21 14.17 -10.52
C VAL A 277 23.41 14.57 -9.64
N THR A 278 23.96 13.64 -8.84
CA THR A 278 25.11 13.91 -7.95
C THR A 278 26.41 14.13 -8.74
N LYS A 279 26.60 13.46 -9.89
CA LYS A 279 27.72 13.72 -10.81
C LYS A 279 27.60 15.07 -11.53
N ASN A 280 26.42 15.40 -12.06
CA ASN A 280 26.20 16.62 -12.84
C ASN A 280 26.08 17.87 -11.95
N SER A 281 25.62 17.73 -10.71
CA SER A 281 25.38 18.85 -9.78
C SER A 281 25.94 18.60 -8.37
N PRO A 282 27.27 18.43 -8.21
CA PRO A 282 27.88 18.07 -6.92
C PRO A 282 27.66 19.10 -5.81
N LYS A 283 27.41 20.37 -6.17
CA LYS A 283 27.12 21.48 -5.25
C LYS A 283 25.66 21.56 -4.79
N LYS A 284 24.75 20.71 -5.32
CA LYS A 284 23.32 20.74 -4.97
C LYS A 284 23.04 19.79 -3.79
N PRO A 285 22.65 20.30 -2.60
CA PRO A 285 22.50 19.48 -1.39
C PRO A 285 21.41 18.41 -1.54
N LEU A 286 20.30 18.77 -2.18
CA LEU A 286 19.14 17.89 -2.42
C LEU A 286 19.53 16.61 -3.18
N GLY A 287 20.51 16.66 -4.09
CA GLY A 287 20.95 15.46 -4.82
C GLY A 287 21.56 14.40 -3.91
N TRP A 288 22.35 14.83 -2.92
CA TRP A 288 22.97 13.93 -1.93
C TRP A 288 21.97 13.44 -0.88
N ILE A 289 21.02 14.29 -0.46
CA ILE A 289 19.96 13.91 0.48
C ILE A 289 19.04 12.84 -0.14
N GLN A 290 18.61 13.03 -1.40
CA GLN A 290 17.79 12.04 -2.07
C GLN A 290 18.54 10.73 -2.33
N ALA A 291 19.86 10.78 -2.57
CA ALA A 291 20.69 9.58 -2.66
C ALA A 291 20.66 8.77 -1.36
N ALA A 292 20.77 9.46 -0.22
CA ALA A 292 20.79 8.83 1.09
C ALA A 292 19.46 8.19 1.47
N ARG A 293 18.36 8.95 1.31
CA ARG A 293 17.00 8.47 1.60
C ARG A 293 16.60 7.31 0.69
N LEU A 294 17.10 7.28 -0.55
CA LEU A 294 16.91 6.15 -1.45
C LEU A 294 17.63 4.89 -0.96
N GLU A 295 18.91 5.00 -0.56
CA GLU A 295 19.62 3.82 -0.02
C GLU A 295 19.08 3.39 1.36
N GLU A 296 18.52 4.31 2.16
CA GLU A 296 17.76 3.99 3.37
C GLU A 296 16.49 3.20 3.07
N LEU A 297 15.69 3.60 2.06
CA LEU A 297 14.52 2.84 1.59
C LEU A 297 14.90 1.46 1.01
N ALA A 298 16.13 1.31 0.52
CA ALA A 298 16.69 0.03 0.07
C ALA A 298 17.31 -0.79 1.22
N ASN A 299 17.19 -0.36 2.48
CA ASN A 299 17.84 -0.93 3.68
C ASN A 299 19.39 -0.98 3.61
N GLU A 300 20.03 -0.27 2.68
CA GLU A 300 21.49 -0.16 2.56
C GLU A 300 22.03 1.06 3.34
N GLU A 301 21.75 1.13 4.66
CA GLU A 301 22.19 2.25 5.52
C GLU A 301 23.70 2.54 5.42
N ALA A 302 24.52 1.50 5.26
CA ALA A 302 25.97 1.65 5.14
C ALA A 302 26.38 2.36 3.84
N ALA A 303 25.59 2.21 2.76
CA ALA A 303 25.75 2.97 1.53
C ALA A 303 25.22 4.41 1.72
N ALA A 304 24.06 4.58 2.37
CA ALA A 304 23.49 5.89 2.70
C ALA A 304 24.49 6.77 3.49
N ARG A 305 25.09 6.24 4.57
CA ARG A 305 26.14 6.93 5.35
C ARG A 305 27.36 7.31 4.50
N LYS A 306 27.82 6.44 3.60
CA LYS A 306 28.93 6.72 2.66
C LYS A 306 28.59 7.76 1.61
N LEU A 307 27.33 7.90 1.21
CA LEU A 307 26.87 8.92 0.27
C LEU A 307 26.68 10.28 0.94
N ILE A 308 26.12 10.33 2.15
CA ILE A 308 25.98 11.58 2.90
C ILE A 308 27.33 12.14 3.33
N THR A 309 28.25 11.32 3.82
CA THR A 309 29.60 11.81 4.16
C THR A 309 30.33 12.42 2.95
N LYS A 310 30.11 11.88 1.74
CA LYS A 310 30.53 12.54 0.49
C LYS A 310 29.76 13.85 0.24
N GLY A 311 28.44 13.84 0.42
CA GLY A 311 27.58 15.03 0.33
C GLY A 311 28.02 16.17 1.24
N CYS A 312 28.35 15.90 2.51
CA CYS A 312 28.87 16.87 3.47
C CYS A 312 30.20 17.50 3.01
N ASN A 313 31.09 16.71 2.42
CA ASN A 313 32.36 17.21 1.88
C ASN A 313 32.16 18.08 0.63
N MET A 314 31.19 17.75 -0.23
CA MET A 314 30.90 18.50 -1.46
C MET A 314 29.99 19.73 -1.24
N CYS A 315 29.15 19.70 -0.20
CA CYS A 315 28.20 20.74 0.17
C CYS A 315 28.41 21.24 1.62
N PRO A 316 29.61 21.73 1.99
CA PRO A 316 29.95 22.05 3.39
C PRO A 316 29.08 23.13 4.03
N LYS A 317 28.54 24.06 3.21
CA LYS A 317 27.80 25.26 3.65
C LYS A 317 26.30 25.04 3.92
N ASN A 318 25.73 23.88 3.59
CA ASN A 318 24.28 23.65 3.66
C ASN A 318 23.90 22.81 4.88
N GLU A 319 23.03 23.36 5.73
CA GLU A 319 22.62 22.75 7.01
C GLU A 319 21.87 21.43 6.81
N ASP A 320 20.96 21.34 5.84
CA ASP A 320 20.13 20.16 5.56
C ASP A 320 20.93 18.86 5.38
N VAL A 321 22.10 18.95 4.72
CA VAL A 321 22.96 17.78 4.46
C VAL A 321 23.59 17.29 5.77
N TRP A 322 23.96 18.21 6.66
CA TRP A 322 24.48 17.87 7.98
C TRP A 322 23.40 17.37 8.93
N LEU A 323 22.16 17.88 8.84
CA LEU A 323 21.02 17.38 9.62
C LEU A 323 20.68 15.94 9.24
N GLU A 324 20.62 15.62 7.94
CA GLU A 324 20.45 14.24 7.46
C GLU A 324 21.64 13.34 7.81
N ALA A 325 22.87 13.89 7.82
CA ALA A 325 24.05 13.17 8.30
C ALA A 325 23.95 12.79 9.79
N CYS A 326 23.43 13.70 10.62
CA CYS A 326 23.20 13.44 12.04
C CYS A 326 22.07 12.45 12.28
N ARG A 327 21.02 12.45 11.44
CA ARG A 327 19.91 11.49 11.50
C ARG A 327 20.33 10.07 11.12
N LEU A 328 21.20 9.93 10.10
CA LEU A 328 21.66 8.64 9.58
C LEU A 328 22.91 8.08 10.28
N ALA A 329 23.59 8.90 11.11
CA ALA A 329 24.74 8.47 11.89
C ALA A 329 24.32 7.60 13.09
N ARG A 330 25.18 6.64 13.44
CA ARG A 330 25.06 5.90 14.71
C ARG A 330 25.29 6.85 15.89
N PRO A 331 24.70 6.63 17.08
CA PRO A 331 24.78 7.55 18.21
C PRO A 331 26.22 7.91 18.61
N ASP A 332 27.17 6.98 18.47
CA ASP A 332 28.59 7.19 18.74
C ASP A 332 29.27 8.08 17.68
N GLU A 333 28.97 7.84 16.39
CA GLU A 333 29.50 8.60 15.26
C GLU A 333 28.87 9.99 15.15
N ALA A 334 27.60 10.14 15.56
CA ALA A 334 26.80 11.36 15.43
C ALA A 334 27.47 12.55 16.12
N LYS A 335 28.09 12.36 17.30
CA LYS A 335 28.87 13.40 17.99
C LYS A 335 30.02 13.93 17.12
N SER A 336 30.70 13.05 16.38
CA SER A 336 31.79 13.43 15.47
C SER A 336 31.28 14.12 14.19
N VAL A 337 30.10 13.72 13.70
CA VAL A 337 29.45 14.33 12.53
C VAL A 337 28.94 15.73 12.87
N VAL A 338 28.27 15.90 14.01
CA VAL A 338 27.87 17.21 14.56
C VAL A 338 29.10 18.11 14.72
N ALA A 339 30.18 17.63 15.35
CA ALA A 339 31.40 18.43 15.52
C ALA A 339 32.06 18.86 14.19
N LYS A 340 31.97 18.03 13.14
CA LYS A 340 32.44 18.39 11.79
C LYS A 340 31.52 19.42 11.13
N GLY A 341 30.20 19.23 11.22
CA GLY A 341 29.21 20.17 10.70
C GLY A 341 29.29 21.55 11.37
N VAL A 342 29.46 21.59 12.69
CA VAL A 342 29.64 22.81 13.50
C VAL A 342 30.94 23.54 13.18
N ARG A 343 32.02 22.84 12.80
CA ARG A 343 33.26 23.49 12.33
C ARG A 343 33.13 24.10 10.93
N GLN A 344 32.35 23.47 10.05
CA GLN A 344 32.07 23.94 8.69
C GLN A 344 31.01 25.05 8.66
N ILE A 345 30.06 24.99 9.58
CA ILE A 345 28.96 25.93 9.78
C ILE A 345 29.05 26.45 11.23
N PRO A 346 29.88 27.47 11.51
CA PRO A 346 30.04 28.02 12.86
C PRO A 346 28.76 28.63 13.44
N LYS A 347 27.71 28.82 12.62
CA LYS A 347 26.38 29.30 13.03
C LYS A 347 25.56 28.29 13.86
N SER A 348 25.85 26.97 13.83
CA SER A 348 24.96 25.95 14.42
C SER A 348 25.42 25.34 15.76
N ALA A 349 26.48 25.86 16.38
CA ALA A 349 27.25 25.18 17.44
C ALA A 349 26.49 24.88 18.75
N ASN A 350 25.84 25.88 19.33
CA ASN A 350 25.11 25.77 20.60
C ASN A 350 23.69 26.23 20.35
N LYS A 351 22.65 25.40 20.57
CA LYS A 351 21.25 25.77 20.26
C LYS A 351 20.86 27.15 20.79
N ILE A 352 21.20 27.47 22.05
CA ILE A 352 20.95 28.78 22.66
C ILE A 352 21.71 29.92 21.94
N ARG A 353 22.99 29.74 21.58
CA ARG A 353 23.78 30.78 20.90
C ARG A 353 23.34 30.96 19.44
N ALA A 354 23.02 29.86 18.76
CA ALA A 354 22.48 29.86 17.40
C ALA A 354 21.11 30.55 17.36
N LEU A 355 20.22 30.25 18.31
CA LEU A 355 18.92 30.92 18.46
C LEU A 355 19.07 32.40 18.82
N ARG A 356 19.95 32.77 19.77
CA ARG A 356 20.21 34.17 20.12
C ARG A 356 20.76 34.96 18.90
N MET A 357 21.73 34.39 18.16
CA MET A 357 22.25 35.02 16.93
C MET A 357 21.21 35.06 15.80
N ALA A 358 20.37 34.03 15.66
CA ALA A 358 19.29 34.01 14.67
C ALA A 358 18.18 35.02 14.99
N LEU A 359 17.97 35.36 16.27
CA LEU A 359 17.07 36.43 16.71
C LEU A 359 17.68 37.83 16.57
N ASP A 360 19.01 37.95 16.60
CA ASP A 360 19.69 39.20 16.23
C ASP A 360 19.68 39.41 14.68
N GLU A 361 19.66 38.34 13.87
CA GLU A 361 19.45 38.40 12.41
C GLU A 361 17.97 38.55 12.02
N ILE A 362 17.03 37.92 12.74
CA ILE A 362 15.58 37.91 12.47
C ILE A 362 14.78 38.05 13.79
N PRO A 363 14.54 39.28 14.27
CA PRO A 363 13.84 39.51 15.54
C PRO A 363 12.34 39.19 15.51
N ASP A 364 11.73 39.12 14.32
CA ASP A 364 10.26 39.00 14.16
C ASP A 364 9.77 37.53 14.18
N SER A 365 10.67 36.56 14.34
CA SER A 365 10.32 35.14 14.26
C SER A 365 9.84 34.57 15.59
N VAL A 366 8.51 34.59 15.78
CA VAL A 366 7.80 33.97 16.91
C VAL A 366 8.27 32.53 17.19
N ARG A 367 8.58 31.74 16.15
CA ARG A 367 9.02 30.34 16.30
C ARG A 367 10.42 30.23 16.93
N LEU A 368 11.31 31.17 16.63
CA LEU A 368 12.64 31.23 17.26
C LEU A 368 12.54 31.69 18.72
N TRP A 369 11.66 32.66 19.01
CA TRP A 369 11.40 33.09 20.40
C TRP A 369 10.82 31.96 21.25
N LYS A 370 9.79 31.24 20.77
CA LYS A 370 9.22 30.09 21.50
C LYS A 370 10.26 28.99 21.75
N ALA A 371 11.02 28.60 20.72
CA ALA A 371 12.09 27.61 20.85
C ALA A 371 13.23 28.05 21.78
N LEU A 372 13.53 29.35 21.89
CA LEU A 372 14.52 29.85 22.84
C LEU A 372 13.97 29.84 24.28
N VAL A 373 12.72 30.24 24.47
CA VAL A 373 12.04 30.26 25.78
C VAL A 373 11.88 28.86 26.36
N GLU A 374 11.60 27.84 25.54
CA GLU A 374 11.55 26.43 25.96
C GLU A 374 12.89 25.87 26.47
N ILE A 375 14.01 26.48 26.08
CA ILE A 375 15.38 25.99 26.40
C ILE A 375 16.02 26.78 27.55
N SER A 376 15.59 28.03 27.79
CA SER A 376 16.13 28.89 28.84
C SER A 376 15.52 28.61 30.23
N SER A 377 16.25 28.97 31.29
CA SER A 377 15.73 28.94 32.67
C SER A 377 14.63 29.97 32.90
N GLU A 378 13.80 29.81 33.94
CA GLU A 378 12.64 30.66 34.21
C GLU A 378 12.97 32.17 34.29
N GLU A 379 14.13 32.51 34.87
CA GLU A 379 14.60 33.90 34.98
C GLU A 379 15.06 34.48 33.65
N GLU A 380 15.84 33.72 32.86
CA GLU A 380 16.22 34.13 31.51
C GLU A 380 14.99 34.22 30.60
N ALA A 381 14.06 33.28 30.71
CA ALA A 381 12.81 33.22 29.94
C ALA A 381 11.98 34.49 30.16
N ARG A 382 11.86 34.99 31.40
CA ARG A 382 11.18 36.27 31.68
C ARG A 382 11.82 37.45 30.93
N ILE A 383 13.15 37.58 31.00
CA ILE A 383 13.89 38.67 30.33
C ILE A 383 13.77 38.57 28.80
N LEU A 384 13.89 37.34 28.27
CA LEU A 384 13.76 37.07 26.84
C LEU A 384 12.34 37.32 26.34
N LEU A 385 11.31 36.96 27.12
CA LEU A 385 9.91 37.20 26.78
C LEU A 385 9.57 38.70 26.75
N HIS A 386 10.15 39.54 27.61
CA HIS A 386 10.01 40.99 27.49
C HIS A 386 10.49 41.50 26.11
N ARG A 387 11.71 41.10 25.68
CA ARG A 387 12.25 41.48 24.36
C ARG A 387 11.44 40.84 23.22
N ALA A 388 11.02 39.58 23.37
CA ALA A 388 10.19 38.88 22.39
C ALA A 388 8.85 39.59 22.14
N VAL A 389 8.23 40.09 23.21
CA VAL A 389 6.96 40.83 23.18
C VAL A 389 7.09 42.23 22.56
N GLU A 390 8.27 42.85 22.67
CA GLU A 390 8.58 44.12 21.98
C GLU A 390 8.82 43.92 20.48
N CYS A 391 9.52 42.84 20.09
CA CYS A 391 9.77 42.49 18.68
C CYS A 391 8.52 41.90 17.99
N CYS A 392 7.77 41.03 18.67
CA CYS A 392 6.60 40.31 18.16
C CYS A 392 5.31 40.74 18.90
N PRO A 393 4.84 41.99 18.79
CA PRO A 393 3.70 42.49 19.57
C PRO A 393 2.35 41.83 19.21
N LEU A 394 2.28 41.11 18.09
CA LEU A 394 1.06 40.48 17.57
C LEU A 394 0.83 39.03 18.03
N ASP A 395 1.82 38.34 18.62
CA ASP A 395 1.65 36.95 19.04
C ASP A 395 1.09 36.84 20.47
N VAL A 396 -0.13 36.33 20.58
CA VAL A 396 -0.85 36.18 21.86
C VAL A 396 -0.09 35.28 22.84
N GLU A 397 0.50 34.19 22.37
CA GLU A 397 1.11 33.18 23.24
C GLU A 397 2.33 33.70 24.00
N LEU A 398 3.17 34.53 23.36
CA LEU A 398 4.30 35.20 24.04
C LEU A 398 3.80 36.13 25.17
N TRP A 399 2.75 36.92 24.95
CA TRP A 399 2.13 37.74 26.01
C TRP A 399 1.57 36.88 27.16
N LEU A 400 0.91 35.76 26.83
CA LEU A 400 0.36 34.84 27.84
C LEU A 400 1.44 34.11 28.64
N ALA A 401 2.55 33.72 28.01
CA ALA A 401 3.70 33.11 28.67
C ALA A 401 4.37 34.09 29.64
N LEU A 402 4.58 35.34 29.21
CA LEU A 402 5.15 36.40 30.06
C LEU A 402 4.29 36.63 31.31
N VAL A 403 2.97 36.74 31.15
CA VAL A 403 2.00 36.94 32.25
C VAL A 403 1.98 35.78 33.26
N ARG A 404 2.33 34.55 32.85
CA ARG A 404 2.43 33.39 33.76
C ARG A 404 3.73 33.36 34.57
N LEU A 405 4.80 33.96 34.07
CA LEU A 405 6.13 33.98 34.71
C LEU A 405 6.41 35.24 35.54
N GLU A 406 5.53 36.23 35.48
CA GLU A 406 5.65 37.52 36.16
C GLU A 406 4.91 37.60 37.51
N THR A 407 5.28 38.59 38.32
CA THR A 407 4.53 38.96 39.52
C THR A 407 3.27 39.75 39.15
N TYR A 408 2.22 39.61 39.98
CA TYR A 408 0.89 40.19 39.77
C TYR A 408 0.88 41.67 39.30
N GLY A 409 1.71 42.52 39.89
CA GLY A 409 1.79 43.94 39.56
C GLY A 409 2.36 44.22 38.16
N VAL A 410 3.44 43.54 37.77
CA VAL A 410 4.06 43.70 36.45
C VAL A 410 3.17 43.07 35.39
N ALA A 411 2.62 41.88 35.65
CA ALA A 411 1.73 41.16 34.75
C ALA A 411 0.47 41.94 34.40
N ARG A 412 -0.12 42.69 35.35
CA ARG A 412 -1.23 43.61 35.07
C ARG A 412 -0.81 44.78 34.16
N SER A 413 0.44 45.27 34.27
CA SER A 413 0.98 46.28 33.36
C SER A 413 1.21 45.71 31.95
N VAL A 414 1.72 44.47 31.86
CA VAL A 414 1.95 43.73 30.61
C VAL A 414 0.63 43.44 29.91
N LEU A 415 -0.40 42.96 30.60
CA LEU A 415 -1.75 42.79 30.04
C LEU A 415 -2.35 44.10 29.51
N ASN A 416 -2.09 45.23 30.18
CA ASN A 416 -2.53 46.54 29.70
C ASN A 416 -1.73 47.03 28.48
N LYS A 417 -0.45 46.66 28.33
CA LYS A 417 0.32 46.85 27.09
C LYS A 417 -0.22 45.95 25.98
N ALA A 418 -0.48 44.67 26.27
CA ALA A 418 -1.02 43.68 25.35
C ALA A 418 -2.35 44.14 24.75
N ARG A 419 -3.32 44.56 25.59
CA ARG A 419 -4.63 45.09 25.14
C ARG A 419 -4.53 46.27 24.17
N LYS A 420 -3.49 47.12 24.30
CA LYS A 420 -3.27 48.25 23.39
C LYS A 420 -2.66 47.84 22.04
N LYS A 421 -1.97 46.69 21.98
CA LYS A 421 -1.36 46.14 20.76
C LYS A 421 -2.28 45.14 20.07
N LEU A 422 -3.10 44.44 20.83
CA LEU A 422 -4.01 43.37 20.43
C LEU A 422 -5.41 43.63 21.00
N PRO A 423 -6.18 44.60 20.45
CA PRO A 423 -7.54 44.89 20.91
C PRO A 423 -8.54 43.78 20.53
N LYS A 424 -8.27 43.05 19.44
CA LYS A 424 -9.14 42.00 18.87
C LYS A 424 -9.09 40.64 19.60
N GLU A 425 -8.21 40.48 20.58
CA GLU A 425 -7.89 39.17 21.16
C GLU A 425 -8.57 38.90 22.49
N ARG A 426 -9.53 37.96 22.49
CA ARG A 426 -10.28 37.54 23.69
C ARG A 426 -9.41 36.90 24.78
N ALA A 427 -8.35 36.19 24.38
CA ALA A 427 -7.50 35.43 25.30
C ALA A 427 -6.79 36.34 26.33
N ILE A 428 -6.48 37.59 25.97
CA ILE A 428 -5.85 38.58 26.87
C ILE A 428 -6.83 39.00 27.98
N TRP A 429 -8.11 39.14 27.66
CA TRP A 429 -9.17 39.45 28.64
C TRP A 429 -9.39 38.29 29.61
N ILE A 430 -9.39 37.05 29.09
CA ILE A 430 -9.52 35.83 29.90
C ILE A 430 -8.28 35.62 30.79
N ALA A 431 -7.07 35.89 30.29
CA ALA A 431 -5.85 35.82 31.09
C ALA A 431 -5.81 36.86 32.22
N ALA A 432 -6.28 38.09 31.94
CA ALA A 432 -6.45 39.10 32.98
C ALA A 432 -7.51 38.70 34.03
N ALA A 433 -8.59 38.04 33.60
CA ALA A 433 -9.59 37.49 34.50
C ALA A 433 -9.01 36.38 35.40
N LYS A 434 -8.18 35.48 34.84
CA LYS A 434 -7.45 34.42 35.58
C LYS A 434 -6.46 34.98 36.58
N LEU A 435 -5.72 36.02 36.21
CA LEU A 435 -4.78 36.70 37.11
C LEU A 435 -5.49 37.42 38.27
N GLU A 436 -6.61 38.10 38.00
CA GLU A 436 -7.38 38.80 39.05
C GLU A 436 -8.19 37.83 39.92
N ALA A 437 -8.54 36.62 39.44
CA ALA A 437 -9.19 35.59 40.27
C ALA A 437 -8.34 35.15 41.47
N ASN A 438 -7.02 35.29 41.41
CA ASN A 438 -6.10 34.95 42.49
C ASN A 438 -6.09 35.97 43.65
N GLY A 439 -6.87 37.06 43.59
CA GLY A 439 -6.97 38.04 44.68
C GLY A 439 -8.25 38.89 44.72
N ASN A 440 -8.83 39.24 43.58
CA ASN A 440 -9.99 40.14 43.45
C ASN A 440 -11.15 39.47 42.66
N THR A 441 -11.80 38.47 43.26
CA THR A 441 -12.90 37.71 42.62
C THR A 441 -14.03 38.60 42.07
N SER A 442 -14.37 39.70 42.75
CA SER A 442 -15.43 40.63 42.34
C SER A 442 -15.09 41.48 41.09
N MET A 443 -13.81 41.59 40.73
CA MET A 443 -13.36 42.34 39.56
C MET A 443 -13.41 41.49 38.27
N VAL A 444 -13.34 40.16 38.41
CA VAL A 444 -13.32 39.18 37.31
C VAL A 444 -14.50 39.38 36.34
N GLY A 445 -15.73 39.45 36.85
CA GLY A 445 -16.93 39.69 36.04
C GLY A 445 -16.88 41.01 35.25
N LYS A 446 -16.46 42.09 35.91
CA LYS A 446 -16.32 43.42 35.31
C LYS A 446 -15.22 43.48 34.24
N ILE A 447 -14.18 42.64 34.34
CA ILE A 447 -13.13 42.55 33.32
C ILE A 447 -13.63 41.86 32.06
N ILE A 448 -14.35 40.74 32.22
CA ILE A 448 -14.90 39.98 31.08
C ILE A 448 -15.99 40.80 30.37
N GLU A 449 -16.87 41.44 31.11
CA GLU A 449 -17.90 42.34 30.57
C GLU A 449 -17.28 43.48 29.74
N ARG A 450 -16.24 44.14 30.26
CA ARG A 450 -15.48 45.15 29.50
C ARG A 450 -14.79 44.57 28.27
N GLY A 451 -14.28 43.34 28.36
CA GLY A 451 -13.67 42.64 27.24
C GLY A 451 -14.65 42.36 26.11
N ILE A 452 -15.84 41.87 26.44
CA ILE A 452 -16.95 41.66 25.48
C ILE A 452 -17.33 42.98 24.81
N ARG A 453 -17.55 44.06 25.58
CA ARG A 453 -17.86 45.39 25.01
C ARG A 453 -16.73 45.94 24.13
N ALA A 454 -15.46 45.73 24.51
CA ALA A 454 -14.31 46.18 23.72
C ALA A 454 -14.19 45.41 22.40
N LEU A 455 -14.45 44.10 22.40
CA LEU A 455 -14.44 43.26 21.20
C LEU A 455 -15.62 43.57 20.27
N GLN A 456 -16.80 43.89 20.82
CA GLN A 456 -17.94 44.43 20.06
C GLN A 456 -17.60 45.77 19.38
N GLY A 457 -16.88 46.66 20.07
CA GLY A 457 -16.45 47.95 19.52
C GLY A 457 -15.40 47.85 18.40
N GLU A 458 -14.68 46.72 18.31
CA GLU A 458 -13.70 46.40 17.26
C GLU A 458 -14.29 45.49 16.15
N GLU A 459 -15.62 45.35 16.12
CA GLU A 459 -16.40 44.54 15.16
C GLU A 459 -16.01 43.05 15.12
N VAL A 460 -15.47 42.49 16.21
CA VAL A 460 -15.16 41.07 16.32
C VAL A 460 -16.44 40.28 16.62
N VAL A 461 -16.80 39.35 15.73
CA VAL A 461 -17.95 38.45 15.94
C VAL A 461 -17.73 37.60 17.19
N ILE A 462 -18.70 37.65 18.11
CA ILE A 462 -18.66 36.92 19.38
C ILE A 462 -19.30 35.55 19.19
N ASP A 463 -18.50 34.59 18.73
CA ASP A 463 -18.91 33.19 18.62
C ASP A 463 -19.09 32.56 20.01
N ARG A 464 -20.34 32.35 20.42
CA ARG A 464 -20.72 31.74 21.72
C ARG A 464 -19.90 30.48 22.04
N ASP A 465 -19.83 29.54 21.10
CA ASP A 465 -19.11 28.27 21.24
C ASP A 465 -17.62 28.43 21.52
N THR A 466 -17.00 29.49 21.00
CA THR A 466 -15.58 29.74 21.25
C THR A 466 -15.36 30.20 22.68
N TRP A 467 -16.20 31.08 23.21
CA TRP A 467 -16.16 31.48 24.62
C TRP A 467 -16.50 30.33 25.57
N MET A 468 -17.41 29.43 25.18
CA MET A 468 -17.69 28.21 25.96
C MET A 468 -16.46 27.29 26.00
N LYS A 469 -15.75 27.09 24.89
CA LYS A 469 -14.48 26.34 24.85
C LYS A 469 -13.39 26.99 25.72
N GLU A 470 -13.28 28.32 25.72
CA GLU A 470 -12.36 29.03 26.61
C GLU A 470 -12.72 28.88 28.10
N ALA A 471 -14.02 28.81 28.42
CA ALA A 471 -14.50 28.51 29.77
C ALA A 471 -14.14 27.08 30.21
N GLU A 472 -14.27 26.08 29.33
CA GLU A 472 -13.77 24.71 29.60
C GLU A 472 -12.26 24.67 29.85
N VAL A 473 -11.47 25.45 29.10
CA VAL A 473 -10.02 25.59 29.32
C VAL A 473 -9.72 26.34 30.63
N ALA A 474 -10.59 27.24 31.09
CA ALA A 474 -10.49 27.88 32.39
C ALA A 474 -10.84 26.93 33.56
N ASP A 475 -11.85 26.08 33.38
CA ASP A 475 -12.26 25.03 34.32
C ASP A 475 -11.14 23.99 34.50
N ARG A 476 -10.60 23.45 33.40
CA ARG A 476 -9.42 22.55 33.43
C ARG A 476 -8.18 23.16 34.07
N ALA A 477 -8.08 24.49 34.11
CA ALA A 477 -7.00 25.22 34.77
C ALA A 477 -7.33 25.62 36.24
N GLY A 478 -8.42 25.08 36.82
CA GLY A 478 -8.85 25.33 38.19
C GLY A 478 -9.44 26.73 38.45
N SER A 479 -9.59 27.57 37.43
CA SER A 479 -9.99 28.98 37.56
C SER A 479 -11.51 29.16 37.55
N VAL A 480 -12.22 28.46 38.45
CA VAL A 480 -13.69 28.33 38.45
C VAL A 480 -14.42 29.68 38.40
N VAL A 481 -13.98 30.67 39.19
CA VAL A 481 -14.59 32.02 39.21
C VAL A 481 -14.56 32.70 37.82
N THR A 482 -13.51 32.46 37.04
CA THR A 482 -13.42 32.99 35.67
C THR A 482 -14.32 32.24 34.70
N CYS A 483 -14.43 30.93 34.84
CA CYS A 483 -15.36 30.10 34.07
C CYS A 483 -16.81 30.57 34.28
N VAL A 484 -17.23 30.76 35.55
CA VAL A 484 -18.53 31.31 35.91
C VAL A 484 -18.75 32.67 35.25
N ALA A 485 -17.81 33.59 35.41
CA ALA A 485 -17.92 34.95 34.88
C ALA A 485 -17.86 35.05 33.34
N ILE A 486 -17.25 34.08 32.65
CA ILE A 486 -17.35 33.97 31.19
C ILE A 486 -18.78 33.58 30.84
N ILE A 487 -19.25 32.46 31.39
CA ILE A 487 -20.55 31.86 31.05
C ILE A 487 -21.71 32.81 31.38
N THR A 488 -21.72 33.47 32.53
CA THR A 488 -22.79 34.43 32.88
C THR A 488 -22.94 35.56 31.86
N ASN A 489 -21.84 35.97 31.21
CA ASN A 489 -21.83 37.08 30.26
C ASN A 489 -22.01 36.63 28.80
N THR A 490 -21.76 35.35 28.48
CA THR A 490 -21.81 34.84 27.09
C THR A 490 -23.02 33.97 26.80
N ILE A 491 -23.69 33.42 27.81
CA ILE A 491 -24.77 32.45 27.61
C ILE A 491 -26.04 33.06 27.00
N GLU A 492 -26.25 34.36 27.19
CA GLU A 492 -27.37 35.13 26.64
C GLU A 492 -27.09 35.71 25.24
N ILE A 493 -25.83 35.71 24.80
CA ILE A 493 -25.43 36.29 23.51
C ILE A 493 -25.83 35.34 22.38
N GLY A 494 -26.68 35.81 21.48
CA GLY A 494 -27.08 35.09 20.26
C GLY A 494 -28.10 33.96 20.50
N VAL A 495 -28.95 34.06 21.52
CA VAL A 495 -29.97 33.04 21.84
C VAL A 495 -31.36 33.66 22.00
N ASP A 496 -32.27 33.29 21.09
CA ASP A 496 -33.68 33.73 21.13
C ASP A 496 -34.40 33.21 22.38
N GLU A 497 -35.29 34.04 22.94
CA GLU A 497 -35.87 33.83 24.27
C GLU A 497 -36.64 32.50 24.42
N GLU A 498 -37.26 32.05 23.32
CA GLU A 498 -38.02 30.80 23.26
C GLU A 498 -37.11 29.57 23.32
N ASP A 499 -35.97 29.61 22.62
CA ASP A 499 -35.01 28.51 22.52
C ASP A 499 -33.96 28.48 23.65
N LYS A 500 -33.79 29.57 24.44
CA LYS A 500 -32.89 29.65 25.62
C LYS A 500 -32.90 28.39 26.49
N LYS A 501 -34.09 27.83 26.78
CA LYS A 501 -34.20 26.59 27.57
C LYS A 501 -33.59 25.38 26.86
N ARG A 502 -33.82 25.24 25.55
CA ARG A 502 -33.39 24.06 24.77
C ARG A 502 -31.89 24.08 24.56
N THR A 503 -31.35 25.24 24.18
CA THR A 503 -29.91 25.45 23.98
C THR A 503 -29.15 25.20 25.27
N TRP A 504 -29.46 25.91 26.36
CA TRP A 504 -28.70 25.81 27.62
C TRP A 504 -28.70 24.39 28.22
N VAL A 505 -29.79 23.63 28.02
CA VAL A 505 -29.86 22.22 28.45
C VAL A 505 -29.00 21.31 27.56
N ALA A 506 -28.93 21.55 26.26
CA ALA A 506 -28.04 20.83 25.35
C ALA A 506 -26.56 21.15 25.63
N ASP A 507 -26.24 22.42 25.88
CA ASP A 507 -24.89 22.90 26.20
C ASP A 507 -24.36 22.24 27.50
N VAL A 508 -25.20 22.14 28.53
CA VAL A 508 -24.89 21.37 29.75
C VAL A 508 -24.58 19.91 29.44
N GLU A 509 -25.39 19.26 28.60
CA GLU A 509 -25.19 17.85 28.25
C GLU A 509 -23.91 17.64 27.43
N GLU A 510 -23.50 18.62 26.63
CA GLU A 510 -22.20 18.60 25.97
C GLU A 510 -21.04 18.85 26.94
N CYS A 511 -21.11 19.85 27.83
CA CYS A 511 -20.10 20.07 28.87
C CYS A 511 -19.94 18.84 29.79
N LYS A 512 -21.04 18.16 30.14
CA LYS A 512 -21.01 16.86 30.85
C LYS A 512 -20.26 15.79 30.05
N LYS A 513 -20.53 15.63 28.75
CA LYS A 513 -19.79 14.67 27.88
C LYS A 513 -18.29 14.99 27.79
N ARG A 514 -17.92 16.29 27.84
CA ARG A 514 -16.53 16.77 27.81
C ARG A 514 -15.84 16.76 29.18
N GLY A 515 -16.56 16.41 30.25
CA GLY A 515 -16.03 16.31 31.62
C GLY A 515 -15.83 17.64 32.36
N SER A 516 -16.27 18.77 31.80
CA SER A 516 -16.19 20.08 32.45
C SER A 516 -17.43 20.30 33.32
N ILE A 517 -17.29 19.99 34.62
CA ILE A 517 -18.40 19.96 35.57
C ILE A 517 -18.71 21.37 36.08
N GLU A 518 -17.70 22.21 36.32
CA GLU A 518 -17.91 23.57 36.83
C GLU A 518 -18.47 24.49 35.76
N THR A 519 -18.13 24.29 34.47
CA THR A 519 -18.83 24.97 33.36
C THR A 519 -20.32 24.63 33.36
N ALA A 520 -20.68 23.37 33.58
CA ALA A 520 -22.07 22.94 33.61
C ALA A 520 -22.84 23.50 34.83
N ARG A 521 -22.20 23.62 36.01
CA ARG A 521 -22.75 24.37 37.16
C ARG A 521 -22.94 25.86 36.84
N ALA A 522 -21.93 26.46 36.21
CA ALA A 522 -21.94 27.86 35.80
C ALA A 522 -23.06 28.16 34.79
N ILE A 523 -23.39 27.24 33.88
CA ILE A 523 -24.57 27.34 33.00
C ILE A 523 -25.88 27.24 33.80
N PHE A 524 -25.96 26.30 34.76
CA PHE A 524 -27.19 26.12 35.54
C PHE A 524 -27.55 27.30 36.42
N SER A 525 -26.58 28.09 36.89
CA SER A 525 -26.85 29.25 37.74
C SER A 525 -27.74 30.32 37.05
N PRO A 526 -27.37 30.87 35.87
CA PRO A 526 -28.28 31.68 35.04
C PRO A 526 -29.57 30.94 34.62
N ALA A 527 -29.48 29.65 34.28
CA ALA A 527 -30.65 28.88 33.88
C ALA A 527 -31.73 28.80 34.97
N CYS A 528 -31.32 28.66 36.23
CA CYS A 528 -32.23 28.62 37.38
C CYS A 528 -32.77 30.01 37.77
N THR A 529 -32.02 31.10 37.55
CA THR A 529 -32.54 32.46 37.80
C THR A 529 -33.53 32.91 36.73
N VAL A 530 -33.35 32.51 35.47
CA VAL A 530 -34.26 32.85 34.37
C VAL A 530 -35.50 31.94 34.34
N PHE A 531 -35.36 30.65 34.66
CA PHE A 531 -36.46 29.67 34.56
C PHE A 531 -36.91 29.09 35.91
N LEU A 532 -37.20 30.00 36.85
CA LEU A 532 -37.62 29.70 38.24
C LEU A 532 -38.71 28.63 38.36
N THR A 533 -39.71 28.62 37.47
CA THR A 533 -40.91 27.76 37.55
C THR A 533 -40.78 26.38 36.89
N LYS A 534 -39.67 26.07 36.20
CA LYS A 534 -39.57 24.87 35.33
C LYS A 534 -38.86 23.71 36.02
N LYS A 535 -39.62 22.78 36.62
CA LYS A 535 -39.11 21.61 37.39
C LYS A 535 -37.95 20.84 36.73
N ASN A 536 -37.97 20.67 35.40
CA ASN A 536 -36.94 19.90 34.67
C ASN A 536 -35.53 20.50 34.76
N ILE A 537 -35.38 21.82 34.91
CA ILE A 537 -34.06 22.47 34.98
C ILE A 537 -33.45 22.24 36.36
N TRP A 538 -34.23 22.53 37.41
CA TRP A 538 -33.87 22.22 38.80
C TRP A 538 -33.54 20.74 39.00
N LEU A 539 -34.30 19.83 38.39
CA LEU A 539 -34.06 18.40 38.46
C LEU A 539 -32.74 18.01 37.76
N LYS A 540 -32.45 18.52 36.56
CA LYS A 540 -31.17 18.26 35.87
C LYS A 540 -29.96 18.87 36.58
N ALA A 541 -30.14 20.00 37.27
CA ALA A 541 -29.11 20.62 38.11
C ALA A 541 -28.86 19.81 39.39
N ALA A 542 -29.92 19.39 40.10
CA ALA A 542 -29.82 18.50 41.26
C ALA A 542 -29.19 17.14 40.91
N GLN A 543 -29.49 16.58 39.73
CA GLN A 543 -28.83 15.39 39.22
C GLN A 543 -27.32 15.61 38.97
N LEU A 544 -26.90 16.77 38.45
CA LEU A 544 -25.48 17.10 38.28
C LEU A 544 -24.78 17.15 39.64
N GLU A 545 -25.34 17.91 40.59
CA GLU A 545 -24.82 18.02 41.96
C GLU A 545 -24.80 16.66 42.68
N LYS A 546 -25.76 15.77 42.42
CA LYS A 546 -25.73 14.41 42.98
C LYS A 546 -24.61 13.54 42.38
N SER A 547 -24.29 13.71 41.09
CA SER A 547 -23.24 12.93 40.43
C SER A 547 -21.81 13.42 40.69
N TYR A 548 -21.62 14.73 40.93
CA TYR A 548 -20.29 15.36 40.98
C TYR A 548 -20.11 16.45 42.06
N GLY A 549 -21.18 16.77 42.81
CA GLY A 549 -21.23 17.90 43.74
C GLY A 549 -20.88 17.57 45.18
N CYS A 550 -20.71 18.63 45.96
CA CYS A 550 -20.62 18.52 47.40
C CYS A 550 -22.03 18.34 47.99
N ARG A 551 -22.11 17.59 49.10
CA ARG A 551 -23.38 17.35 49.80
C ARG A 551 -24.12 18.64 50.16
N GLU A 552 -23.37 19.65 50.55
CA GLU A 552 -23.89 20.96 50.97
C GLU A 552 -24.34 21.82 49.79
N SER A 553 -23.65 21.77 48.63
CA SER A 553 -24.08 22.49 47.42
C SER A 553 -25.39 21.91 46.87
N LEU A 554 -25.55 20.58 46.91
CA LEU A 554 -26.79 19.89 46.58
C LEU A 554 -27.94 20.32 47.51
N ILE A 555 -27.74 20.32 48.83
CA ILE A 555 -28.77 20.75 49.80
C ILE A 555 -29.12 22.25 49.62
N ALA A 556 -28.13 23.11 49.39
CA ALA A 556 -28.34 24.53 49.15
C ALA A 556 -29.09 24.80 47.83
N LEU A 557 -28.81 24.02 46.78
CA LEU A 557 -29.54 24.06 45.51
C LEU A 557 -30.98 23.57 45.69
N LEU A 558 -31.19 22.45 46.38
CA LEU A 558 -32.51 21.87 46.60
C LEU A 558 -33.40 22.77 47.48
N ARG A 559 -32.85 23.43 48.51
CA ARG A 559 -33.57 24.46 49.29
C ARG A 559 -34.05 25.61 48.41
N LYS A 560 -33.19 26.14 47.53
CA LYS A 560 -33.57 27.17 46.55
C LYS A 560 -34.63 26.65 45.58
N ALA A 561 -34.46 25.42 45.10
CA ALA A 561 -35.39 24.80 44.17
C ALA A 561 -36.79 24.64 44.78
N VAL A 562 -36.86 24.19 46.03
CA VAL A 562 -38.09 24.06 46.83
C VAL A 562 -38.81 25.40 47.00
N THR A 563 -38.08 26.50 47.29
CA THR A 563 -38.70 27.83 47.44
C THR A 563 -39.34 28.38 46.16
N TYR A 564 -38.90 27.94 44.98
CA TYR A 564 -39.40 28.43 43.67
C TYR A 564 -40.28 27.42 42.92
N CYS A 565 -40.14 26.12 43.21
CA CYS A 565 -40.89 25.01 42.61
C CYS A 565 -41.50 24.12 43.72
N PRO A 566 -42.43 24.63 44.55
CA PRO A 566 -42.98 23.88 45.68
C PRO A 566 -43.76 22.62 45.26
N GLN A 567 -44.35 22.61 44.06
CA GLN A 567 -45.12 21.46 43.50
C GLN A 567 -44.24 20.31 42.96
N ALA A 568 -42.92 20.37 43.09
CA ALA A 568 -42.01 19.39 42.51
C ALA A 568 -41.60 18.32 43.54
N GLU A 569 -42.49 17.34 43.77
CA GLU A 569 -42.34 16.20 44.69
C GLU A 569 -40.94 15.57 44.67
N VAL A 570 -40.43 15.27 43.47
CA VAL A 570 -39.10 14.66 43.27
C VAL A 570 -37.95 15.49 43.85
N LEU A 571 -38.06 16.83 43.90
CA LEU A 571 -37.04 17.68 44.51
C LEU A 571 -37.05 17.59 46.04
N TRP A 572 -38.24 17.54 46.65
CA TRP A 572 -38.43 17.31 48.08
C TRP A 572 -37.89 15.94 48.50
N LEU A 573 -38.28 14.88 47.79
CA LEU A 573 -37.82 13.51 48.04
C LEU A 573 -36.32 13.34 47.85
N MET A 574 -35.71 14.03 46.86
CA MET A 574 -34.25 14.08 46.76
C MET A 574 -33.62 14.80 47.96
N GLY A 575 -34.17 15.93 48.41
CA GLY A 575 -33.66 16.67 49.58
C GLY A 575 -33.72 15.85 50.87
N ALA A 576 -34.87 15.22 51.12
CA ALA A 576 -35.08 14.32 52.26
C ALA A 576 -34.14 13.11 52.20
N LYS A 577 -34.06 12.42 51.05
CA LYS A 577 -33.17 11.25 50.88
C LYS A 577 -31.70 11.60 51.08
N GLU A 578 -31.24 12.75 50.58
CA GLU A 578 -29.87 13.20 50.79
C GLU A 578 -29.60 13.54 52.26
N LYS A 579 -30.51 14.23 52.95
CA LYS A 579 -30.39 14.50 54.39
C LYS A 579 -30.41 13.23 55.25
N TRP A 580 -31.25 12.26 54.91
CA TRP A 580 -31.32 10.97 55.58
C TRP A 580 -30.00 10.20 55.50
N LEU A 581 -29.36 10.18 54.32
CA LEU A 581 -28.04 9.59 54.09
C LEU A 581 -26.90 10.30 54.86
N ALA A 582 -27.16 11.37 55.63
CA ALA A 582 -26.20 12.02 56.53
C ALA A 582 -26.33 11.58 57.99
N GLY A 583 -27.34 10.76 58.32
CA GLY A 583 -27.75 10.45 59.69
C GLY A 583 -28.64 11.52 60.34
N ASP A 584 -28.94 12.61 59.63
CA ASP A 584 -29.78 13.72 60.12
C ASP A 584 -31.28 13.42 59.92
N VAL A 585 -31.78 12.47 60.71
CA VAL A 585 -33.18 12.04 60.70
C VAL A 585 -34.14 13.18 61.10
N PRO A 586 -33.85 14.04 62.11
CA PRO A 586 -34.71 15.17 62.44
C PRO A 586 -34.91 16.13 61.25
N ALA A 587 -33.83 16.64 60.65
CA ALA A 587 -33.97 17.57 59.52
C ALA A 587 -34.60 16.92 58.28
N THR A 588 -34.47 15.59 58.12
CA THR A 588 -35.20 14.84 57.09
C THR A 588 -36.71 14.91 57.32
N ARG A 589 -37.16 14.71 58.56
CA ARG A 589 -38.58 14.78 58.92
C ARG A 589 -39.12 16.20 58.77
N ASP A 590 -38.35 17.21 59.15
CA ASP A 590 -38.74 18.62 59.03
C ASP A 590 -38.95 18.98 57.54
N ILE A 591 -38.04 18.56 56.65
CA ILE A 591 -38.19 18.75 55.18
C ILE A 591 -39.42 18.03 54.62
N LEU A 592 -39.72 16.81 55.08
CA LEU A 592 -40.93 16.09 54.65
C LEU A 592 -42.22 16.73 55.21
N GLN A 593 -42.17 17.31 56.40
CA GLN A 593 -43.30 18.04 56.98
C GLN A 593 -43.55 19.37 56.23
N GLU A 594 -42.49 20.09 55.84
CA GLU A 594 -42.58 21.22 54.92
C GLU A 594 -43.13 20.80 53.54
N ALA A 595 -42.71 19.64 53.02
CA ALA A 595 -43.19 19.10 51.75
C ALA A 595 -44.69 18.75 51.79
N TYR A 596 -45.16 18.09 52.86
CA TYR A 596 -46.58 17.76 53.06
C TYR A 596 -47.46 19.02 53.20
N ALA A 597 -46.94 20.08 53.82
CA ALA A 597 -47.61 21.38 53.87
C ALA A 597 -47.68 22.07 52.50
N ALA A 598 -46.69 21.85 51.63
CA ALA A 598 -46.64 22.38 50.26
C ALA A 598 -47.46 21.54 49.25
N ILE A 599 -47.58 20.23 49.46
CA ILE A 599 -48.26 19.28 48.57
C ILE A 599 -49.15 18.32 49.39
N PRO A 600 -50.38 18.70 49.74
CA PRO A 600 -51.26 17.86 50.58
C PRO A 600 -51.81 16.59 49.91
N ASN A 601 -51.61 16.42 48.59
CA ASN A 601 -52.31 15.43 47.76
C ASN A 601 -51.37 14.41 47.08
N SER A 602 -50.06 14.41 47.39
CA SER A 602 -49.10 13.50 46.76
C SER A 602 -49.01 12.16 47.49
N GLU A 603 -49.11 11.05 46.77
CA GLU A 603 -48.98 9.69 47.34
C GLU A 603 -47.52 9.26 47.59
N GLU A 604 -46.53 10.00 47.04
CA GLU A 604 -45.10 9.66 47.12
C GLU A 604 -44.34 10.28 48.32
N ILE A 605 -44.97 11.18 49.10
CA ILE A 605 -44.35 11.95 50.21
C ILE A 605 -44.93 11.52 51.56
#